data_AF-A0A3L7RL88-F1
#
_entry.id   AF-A0A3L7RL88-F1
#
_cell.length_a   1.000
_cell.length_b   1.000
_cell.length_c   1.000
_cell.angle_alpha   90.00
_cell.angle_beta   90.00
_cell.angle_gamma   90.00
#
_symmetry.space_group_name_H-M   'P 1'
#
loop_
_entity.id
_entity.type
_entity.pdbx_description
1 polymer ?
#
loop_
_entity_poly.entity_id
_entity_poly.type
_entity_poly.pdbx_seq_one_letter_code
_entity_poly.pdbx_strand_id
1 'polypeptide(L)' 'RVAFVHRLGKVHVGETSMVVAVGSAHRASAIEACAWLVERIKAEVPIWKKEHYPQGSSQWIHPE' A
#
# COMPACT_ATOMS: atom_id res chain seq x y z
N ARG A 1 -4.94 18.42 2.85
CA ARG A 1 -5.30 17.33 3.80
C ARG A 1 -4.70 16.03 3.27
N VAL A 2 -4.32 15.11 4.15
CA VAL A 2 -3.80 13.78 3.79
C VAL A 2 -4.59 12.70 4.53
N ALA A 3 -4.78 11.55 3.91
CA ALA A 3 -5.37 10.37 4.54
C ALA A 3 -4.70 9.09 3.99
N PHE A 4 -4.56 8.10 4.86
CA PHE A 4 -4.01 6.78 4.53
C PHE A 4 -4.78 5.69 5.27
N VAL A 5 -5.02 4.59 4.57
CA VAL A 5 -5.60 3.37 5.15
C VAL A 5 -4.97 2.15 4.47
N HIS A 6 -4.65 1.13 5.25
CA HIS A 6 -4.18 -0.16 4.75
C HIS A 6 -5.02 -1.29 5.35
N ARG A 7 -5.47 -2.20 4.49
CA ARG A 7 -6.25 -3.38 4.89
C ARG A 7 -5.33 -4.40 5.54
N LEU A 8 -5.81 -5.06 6.59
CA LEU A 8 -5.15 -6.23 7.20
C LEU A 8 -6.00 -7.48 6.95
N GLY A 9 -5.40 -8.66 7.15
CA GLY A 9 -6.06 -9.94 6.93
C GLY A 9 -6.04 -10.36 5.45
N LYS A 10 -7.06 -11.13 5.04
CA LYS A 10 -7.13 -11.72 3.70
C LYS A 10 -7.54 -10.66 2.67
N VAL A 11 -6.78 -10.59 1.58
CA VAL A 11 -7.06 -9.73 0.43
C VAL A 11 -7.07 -10.60 -0.81
N HIS A 12 -8.20 -10.64 -1.52
CA HIS A 12 -8.31 -11.41 -2.75
C HIS A 12 -7.64 -10.68 -3.91
N VAL A 13 -7.21 -11.44 -4.93
CA VAL A 13 -6.63 -10.87 -6.15
C VAL A 13 -7.61 -9.90 -6.78
N GLY A 14 -7.14 -8.70 -7.10
CA GLY A 14 -7.95 -7.61 -7.65
C GLY A 14 -8.56 -6.66 -6.61
N GLU A 15 -8.49 -6.98 -5.32
CA GLU A 15 -8.99 -6.09 -4.26
C GLU A 15 -7.95 -5.02 -3.84
N THR A 16 -8.45 -3.86 -3.40
CA THR A 16 -7.61 -2.78 -2.89
C THR A 16 -7.02 -3.13 -1.52
N SER A 17 -5.69 -3.14 -1.44
CA SER A 17 -4.94 -3.38 -0.19
C SER A 17 -4.60 -2.10 0.58
N MET A 18 -4.39 -0.98 -0.10
CA MET A 18 -4.08 0.32 0.51
C MET A 18 -4.66 1.48 -0.28
N VAL A 19 -4.96 2.59 0.41
CA VAL A 19 -5.41 3.85 -0.19
C VAL A 19 -4.64 5.00 0.42
N VAL A 20 -4.14 5.90 -0.42
CA VAL A 20 -3.56 7.20 -0.03
C VAL A 20 -4.32 8.30 -0.76
N ALA A 21 -4.73 9.34 -0.05
CA ALA A 21 -5.42 10.49 -0.62
C ALA A 21 -4.77 11.80 -0.15
N VAL A 22 -4.48 12.69 -1.10
CA VAL A 22 -3.82 13.97 -0.85
C VAL A 22 -4.60 15.10 -1.52
N GLY A 23 -4.99 16.11 -0.73
CA GLY A 23 -5.57 17.35 -1.21
C GLY A 23 -4.61 18.52 -0.99
N SER A 24 -4.33 19.26 -2.06
CA SER A 24 -3.52 20.49 -2.10
C SER A 24 -4.18 21.54 -3.01
N ALA A 25 -3.81 22.81 -2.88
CA ALA A 25 -4.30 23.91 -3.71
C ALA A 25 -3.91 23.75 -5.20
N HIS A 26 -2.76 23.13 -5.46
CA HIS A 26 -2.28 22.86 -6.81
C HIS A 26 -1.98 21.38 -7.00
N ARG A 27 -2.34 20.85 -8.18
CA ARG A 27 -2.24 19.41 -8.49
C ARG A 27 -0.82 18.87 -8.38
N ALA A 28 0.20 19.67 -8.73
CA ALA A 28 1.60 19.23 -8.73
C ALA A 28 2.04 18.74 -7.35
N SER A 29 1.83 19.56 -6.31
CA SER A 29 2.17 19.19 -4.94
C SER A 29 1.34 18.02 -4.40
N ALA A 30 0.07 17.89 -4.82
CA ALA A 30 -0.76 16.75 -4.41
C ALA A 30 -0.23 15.42 -4.99
N ILE A 31 0.14 15.44 -6.27
CA ILE A 31 0.68 14.27 -6.98
C ILE A 31 2.02 13.85 -6.38
N GLU A 32 2.94 14.82 -6.21
CA GLU A 32 4.26 14.58 -5.63
C GLU A 32 4.17 13.99 -4.22
N ALA A 33 3.37 14.62 -3.35
CA ALA A 33 3.21 14.14 -1.97
C ALA A 33 2.50 12.78 -1.89
N CYS A 34 1.58 12.47 -2.81
CA CYS A 34 0.92 11.16 -2.86
C CYS A 34 1.93 10.04 -3.18
N ALA A 35 2.77 10.25 -4.21
CA ALA A 35 3.82 9.31 -4.58
C ALA A 35 4.82 9.14 -3.43
N TRP A 36 5.27 10.25 -2.84
CA TRP A 36 6.19 10.22 -1.71
C TRP A 36 5.61 9.44 -0.51
N LEU A 37 4.33 9.66 -0.16
CA LEU A 37 3.69 8.95 0.94
C LEU A 37 3.63 7.43 0.70
N VAL A 38 3.32 6.99 -0.52
CA VAL A 38 3.27 5.55 -0.86
C VAL A 38 4.64 4.90 -0.61
N GLU A 39 5.72 5.53 -1.05
CA GLU A 39 7.08 5.00 -0.85
C GLU A 39 7.45 4.94 0.64
N ARG A 40 7.18 6.01 1.39
CA ARG A 40 7.43 6.05 2.84
C ARG A 40 6.64 4.99 3.60
N ILE A 41 5.36 4.83 3.28
CA ILE A 41 4.51 3.82 3.90
C ILE A 41 5.06 2.41 3.65
N LYS A 42 5.43 2.09 2.41
CA LYS A 42 5.96 0.76 2.06
C LYS A 42 7.32 0.48 2.71
N ALA A 43 8.12 1.50 2.97
CA ALA A 43 9.44 1.36 3.58
C ALA A 43 9.39 1.29 5.12
N GLU A 44 8.49 2.04 5.76
CA GLU A 44 8.51 2.25 7.20
C GLU A 44 7.43 1.51 7.97
N VAL A 45 6.27 1.27 7.35
CA VAL A 45 5.14 0.68 8.07
C VAL A 45 5.32 -0.83 8.12
N PRO A 46 5.37 -1.45 9.31
CA PRO A 46 5.67 -2.87 9.46
C PRO A 46 4.46 -3.74 9.11
N ILE A 47 4.18 -3.90 7.82
CA ILE A 47 3.12 -4.76 7.28
C ILE A 47 3.74 -5.82 6.39
N TRP A 48 3.56 -7.08 6.77
CA TRP A 48 4.07 -8.23 6.03
C TRP A 48 2.98 -8.83 5.15
N LYS A 49 3.37 -9.27 3.95
CA LYS A 49 2.45 -9.91 2.98
C LYS A 49 2.84 -11.37 2.82
N LYS A 50 1.84 -12.23 2.88
CA LYS A 50 1.98 -13.66 2.59
C LYS A 50 1.08 -14.01 1.41
N GLU A 51 1.69 -14.42 0.31
CA GLU A 51 0.96 -14.89 -0.86
C GLU A 51 0.56 -16.35 -0.68
N HIS A 52 -0.65 -16.69 -1.12
CA HIS A 52 -1.19 -18.04 -1.09
C HIS A 52 -1.57 -18.43 -2.52
N TYR A 53 -0.93 -19.48 -3.03
CA TYR A 53 -1.10 -19.91 -4.42
C TYR A 53 -2.14 -21.04 -4.53
N PRO A 54 -2.80 -21.19 -5.69
CA PRO A 54 -3.83 -22.21 -5.90
C PRO A 54 -3.35 -23.65 -5.63
N GLN A 55 -2.05 -23.92 -5.80
CA GLN A 55 -1.43 -25.23 -5.58
C GLN A 55 -1.18 -25.52 -4.08
N GLY A 56 -1.61 -24.64 -3.18
CA GLY A 56 -1.49 -24.79 -1.73
C GLY A 56 -0.17 -24.29 -1.14
N SER A 57 0.79 -23.89 -1.96
CA SER A 57 2.02 -23.24 -1.49
C SER A 57 1.75 -21.81 -0.99
N SER A 58 2.63 -21.32 -0.13
CA SER A 58 2.58 -19.94 0.36
C SER A 58 3.97 -19.37 0.57
N GLN A 59 4.12 -18.06 0.34
CA GLN A 59 5.40 -17.37 0.40
C GLN A 59 5.26 -16.03 1.12
N TRP A 60 6.17 -15.75 2.05
CA TRP A 60 6.31 -14.41 2.61
C TRP A 60 7.06 -13.52 1.63
N ILE A 61 6.50 -12.35 1.36
CA ILE A 61 7.13 -11.32 0.56
C ILE A 61 7.85 -10.36 1.53
N HIS A 62 9.17 -10.27 1.40
CA HIS A 62 9.94 -9.20 2.02
C HIS A 62 10.20 -8.11 0.97
N PRO A 63 10.13 -6.82 1.35
CA PRO A 63 10.70 -5.78 0.50
C PRO A 63 12.20 -6.05 0.33
N GLU A 64 12.71 -5.89 -0.89
CA GLU A 64 14.16 -5.73 -1.13
C GLU A 64 14.64 -4.40 -0.56
#